data_AF-C0XU90-F1
#
_entry.id   AF-C0XU90-F1
#
_cell.length_a   1.000
_cell.length_b   1.000
_cell.length_c   1.000
_cell.angle_alpha   90.00
_cell.angle_beta   90.00
_cell.angle_gamma   90.00
#
_symmetry.space_group_name_H-M   'P 1'
#
loop_
_entity.id
_entity.type
_entity.pdbx_description
1 polymer ?
#
loop_
_entity_poly.entity_id
_entity_poly.type
_entity_poly.pdbx_seq_one_letter_code
_entity_poly.pdbx_strand_id
1 'polypeptide(L)'
;MIDSFISFLEELMQMPVFYPLVTLLIIGDALAPIIPSETVLNLAGAFAASVGVPNPVGVIIAAVIGAIIGDNICFLLGSRLIKVVNRLDPESKAGAAITWVRRNMKRRAGATIIVARFIPWARWVATIVLGSVGYNWFAFFFYDTIGVIIWAFLSVGVGYLGGSLFADWPLLALIVGVTLGSLVGFGIQKLQVRLFEWLDVRRGVSKL
;
A
#
# COMPACT_ATOMS: atom_id res chain seq x y z
N MET A 1 13.91 -13.01 27.74
CA MET A 1 13.40 -11.69 27.27
C MET A 1 12.64 -11.85 25.95
N ILE A 2 13.22 -12.52 24.94
CA ILE A 2 12.55 -12.80 23.66
C ILE A 2 11.30 -13.68 23.84
N ASP A 3 11.36 -14.75 24.62
CA ASP A 3 10.20 -15.64 24.81
C ASP A 3 9.02 -14.95 25.51
N SER A 4 9.31 -14.01 26.43
CA SER A 4 8.29 -13.19 27.09
C SER A 4 7.65 -12.19 26.12
N PHE A 5 8.38 -11.72 25.11
CA PHE A 5 7.84 -10.84 24.09
C PHE A 5 6.99 -11.62 23.07
N ILE A 6 7.43 -12.81 22.67
CA ILE A 6 6.68 -13.68 21.76
C ILE A 6 5.35 -14.13 22.39
N SER A 7 5.37 -14.55 23.65
CA SER A 7 4.14 -14.92 24.39
C SER A 7 3.17 -13.76 24.52
N PHE A 8 3.65 -12.54 24.80
CA PHE A 8 2.81 -11.33 24.80
C PHE A 8 2.16 -11.07 23.43
N LEU A 9 2.91 -11.22 22.33
CA LEU A 9 2.37 -11.05 20.98
C LEU A 9 1.33 -12.12 20.65
N GLU A 10 1.56 -13.36 21.06
CA GLU A 10 0.62 -14.47 20.87
C GLU A 10 -0.69 -14.21 21.62
N GLU A 11 -0.62 -13.83 22.91
CA GLU A 11 -1.79 -13.44 23.68
C GLU A 11 -2.55 -12.30 23.01
N LEU A 12 -1.84 -11.25 22.58
CA LEU A 12 -2.44 -10.11 21.89
C LEU A 12 -3.15 -10.54 20.59
N MET A 13 -2.54 -11.42 19.80
CA MET A 13 -3.08 -11.92 18.52
C MET A 13 -4.29 -12.84 18.70
N GLN A 14 -4.41 -13.51 19.86
CA GLN A 14 -5.59 -14.29 20.22
C GLN A 14 -6.78 -13.41 20.63
N MET A 15 -6.51 -12.20 21.13
CA MET A 15 -7.57 -11.30 21.57
C MET A 15 -8.38 -10.76 20.38
N PRO A 16 -9.73 -10.69 20.48
CA PRO A 16 -10.56 -10.08 19.44
C PRO A 16 -10.21 -8.62 19.13
N VAL A 17 -9.56 -7.91 20.07
CA VAL A 17 -9.10 -6.53 19.91
C VAL A 17 -7.94 -6.40 18.91
N PHE A 18 -7.27 -7.50 18.56
CA PHE A 18 -6.18 -7.50 17.59
C PHE A 18 -6.60 -6.93 16.23
N TYR A 19 -7.74 -7.38 15.70
CA TYR A 19 -8.24 -6.95 14.39
C TYR A 19 -8.54 -5.44 14.31
N PRO A 20 -9.31 -4.83 15.23
CA PRO A 20 -9.50 -3.38 15.21
C PRO A 20 -8.21 -2.61 15.47
N LEU A 21 -7.24 -3.14 16.24
CA LEU A 21 -5.93 -2.51 16.38
C LEU A 21 -5.15 -2.51 15.05
N VAL A 22 -5.17 -3.61 14.30
CA VAL A 22 -4.59 -3.69 12.94
C VAL A 22 -5.25 -2.66 12.02
N THR A 23 -6.58 -2.56 12.05
CA THR A 23 -7.32 -1.55 11.28
C THR A 23 -6.89 -0.13 11.63
N LEU A 24 -6.84 0.21 12.93
CA LEU A 24 -6.42 1.54 13.39
C LEU A 24 -4.98 1.86 13.02
N LEU A 25 -4.07 0.89 13.15
CA LEU A 25 -2.67 1.03 12.76
C LEU A 25 -2.54 1.34 11.27
N ILE A 26 -3.28 0.62 10.42
CA ILE A 26 -3.26 0.82 8.96
C ILE A 26 -3.89 2.16 8.56
N ILE A 27 -4.94 2.61 9.26
CA ILE A 27 -5.47 3.96 9.08
C ILE A 27 -4.39 4.99 9.42
N GLY A 28 -3.68 4.82 10.54
CA GLY A 28 -2.60 5.69 10.95
C GLY A 28 -1.46 5.75 9.92
N ASP A 29 -0.99 4.59 9.46
CA ASP A 29 0.03 4.46 8.42
C ASP A 29 -0.41 5.11 7.09
N ALA A 30 -1.67 4.95 6.71
CA ALA A 30 -2.21 5.57 5.51
C ALA A 30 -2.22 7.11 5.59
N LEU A 31 -2.41 7.70 6.78
CA LEU A 31 -2.41 9.15 6.97
C LEU A 31 -1.00 9.72 7.11
N ALA A 32 -0.14 9.00 7.80
CA ALA A 32 1.26 9.33 8.01
C ALA A 32 2.06 8.02 7.98
N PRO A 33 2.81 7.74 6.88
CA PRO A 33 3.53 6.48 6.71
C PRO A 33 4.78 6.43 7.60
N ILE A 34 4.53 6.36 8.91
CA ILE A 34 5.51 6.30 9.99
C ILE A 34 5.78 4.84 10.37
N ILE A 35 4.72 4.01 10.36
CA ILE A 35 4.76 2.63 10.80
C ILE A 35 4.55 1.72 9.59
N PRO A 36 5.55 0.93 9.16
CA PRO A 36 5.39 0.03 8.01
C PRO A 36 4.32 -1.02 8.33
N SER A 37 3.13 -0.82 7.77
CA SER A 37 1.98 -1.71 7.97
C SER A 37 2.24 -3.11 7.40
N GLU A 38 3.10 -3.21 6.39
CA GLU A 38 3.61 -4.47 5.83
C GLU A 38 4.26 -5.35 6.89
N THR A 39 5.02 -4.76 7.82
CA THR A 39 5.69 -5.52 8.87
C THR A 39 4.68 -6.18 9.79
N VAL A 40 3.61 -5.48 10.15
CA VAL A 40 2.55 -6.02 11.02
C VAL A 40 1.80 -7.15 10.32
N LEU A 41 1.46 -6.98 9.05
CA LEU A 41 0.75 -8.02 8.27
C LEU A 41 1.63 -9.25 8.02
N ASN A 42 2.91 -9.06 7.70
CA ASN A 42 3.85 -10.16 7.52
C ASN A 42 4.04 -10.92 8.84
N LEU A 43 4.17 -10.22 9.97
CA LEU A 43 4.33 -10.83 11.28
C LEU A 43 3.07 -11.63 11.68
N ALA A 44 1.89 -11.04 11.49
CA ALA A 44 0.62 -11.71 11.75
C ALA A 44 0.44 -12.95 10.86
N GLY A 45 0.83 -12.88 9.58
CA GLY A 45 0.84 -14.03 8.69
C GLY A 45 1.78 -15.14 9.17
N ALA A 46 3.00 -14.77 9.59
CA ALA A 46 3.99 -15.74 10.07
C ALA A 46 3.51 -16.47 11.34
N PHE A 47 2.98 -15.74 12.31
CA PHE A 47 2.39 -16.31 13.53
C PHE A 47 1.18 -17.19 13.22
N ALA A 48 0.33 -16.78 12.27
CA ALA A 48 -0.80 -17.57 11.83
C ALA A 48 -0.37 -18.93 11.26
N ALA A 49 0.78 -19.01 10.60
CA ALA A 49 1.32 -20.26 10.06
C ALA A 49 2.05 -21.11 11.11
N SER A 50 2.82 -20.49 12.01
CA SER A 50 3.66 -21.22 12.98
C SER A 50 2.93 -21.62 14.25
N VAL A 51 2.04 -20.76 14.76
CA VAL A 51 1.33 -20.94 16.04
C VAL A 51 -0.18 -21.14 15.83
N GLY A 52 -0.69 -20.86 14.64
CA GLY A 52 -2.12 -21.02 14.29
C GLY A 52 -2.99 -19.81 14.63
N VAL A 53 -2.38 -18.72 15.12
CA VAL A 53 -3.08 -17.47 15.50
C VAL A 53 -2.28 -16.27 14.98
N PRO A 54 -2.92 -15.15 14.59
CA PRO A 54 -4.36 -14.89 14.47
C PRO A 54 -4.96 -15.57 13.23
N ASN A 55 -6.29 -15.59 13.09
CA ASN A 55 -6.91 -16.05 11.84
C ASN A 55 -6.48 -15.14 10.67
N PRO A 56 -5.79 -15.67 9.64
CA PRO A 56 -5.19 -14.86 8.58
C PRO A 56 -6.24 -14.15 7.70
N VAL A 57 -7.42 -14.76 7.51
CA VAL A 57 -8.53 -14.14 6.78
C VAL A 57 -9.06 -12.93 7.54
N GLY A 58 -9.16 -13.03 8.87
CA GLY A 58 -9.53 -11.90 9.73
C GLY A 58 -8.55 -10.74 9.62
N VAL A 59 -7.25 -11.03 9.54
CA VAL A 59 -6.20 -10.01 9.36
C VAL A 59 -6.34 -9.33 8.00
N ILE A 60 -6.56 -10.09 6.93
CA ILE A 60 -6.77 -9.54 5.57
C ILE A 60 -7.99 -8.62 5.56
N ILE A 61 -9.12 -9.03 6.15
CA ILE A 61 -10.33 -8.21 6.21
C ILE A 61 -10.08 -6.91 6.99
N ALA A 62 -9.45 -7.02 8.18
CA ALA A 62 -9.12 -5.86 9.00
C ALA A 62 -8.18 -4.87 8.27
N ALA A 63 -7.21 -5.40 7.52
CA ALA A 63 -6.28 -4.62 6.72
C ALA A 63 -6.97 -3.91 5.55
N VAL A 64 -7.85 -4.62 4.84
CA VAL A 64 -8.62 -4.07 3.73
C VAL A 64 -9.50 -2.91 4.21
N ILE A 65 -10.22 -3.09 5.31
CA ILE A 65 -11.08 -2.05 5.89
C ILE A 65 -10.24 -0.83 6.29
N GLY A 66 -9.14 -1.03 7.03
CA GLY A 66 -8.29 0.06 7.50
C GLY A 66 -7.68 0.86 6.37
N ALA A 67 -7.19 0.16 5.34
CA ALA A 67 -6.62 0.78 4.17
C ALA A 67 -7.64 1.60 3.38
N ILE A 68 -8.81 1.03 3.07
CA ILE A 68 -9.87 1.74 2.34
C ILE A 68 -10.26 3.01 3.11
N ILE A 69 -10.45 2.93 4.43
CA ILE A 69 -10.80 4.09 5.25
C ILE A 69 -9.68 5.15 5.17
N GLY A 70 -8.43 4.76 5.41
CA GLY A 70 -7.28 5.67 5.38
C GLY A 70 -7.10 6.35 4.03
N ASP A 71 -7.15 5.58 2.94
CA ASP A 71 -6.99 6.07 1.57
C ASP A 71 -8.14 7.04 1.19
N ASN A 72 -9.37 6.77 1.63
CA ASN A 72 -10.50 7.69 1.41
C ASN A 72 -10.37 8.98 2.22
N ILE A 73 -9.81 8.94 3.44
CA ILE A 73 -9.53 10.16 4.20
C ILE A 73 -8.47 10.99 3.46
N CYS A 74 -7.37 10.38 3.00
CA CYS A 74 -6.34 11.05 2.20
C CYS A 74 -6.92 11.67 0.92
N PHE A 75 -7.80 10.95 0.22
CA PHE A 75 -8.47 11.45 -0.97
C PHE A 75 -9.34 12.68 -0.66
N LEU A 76 -10.10 12.61 0.43
CA LEU A 76 -10.95 13.73 0.89
C LEU A 76 -10.10 14.94 1.28
N LEU A 77 -8.98 14.73 1.98
CA LEU A 77 -8.03 15.81 2.30
C LEU A 77 -7.50 16.46 1.02
N GLY A 78 -7.12 15.64 0.03
CA GLY A 78 -6.75 16.12 -1.31
C GLY A 78 -7.83 16.97 -1.96
N SER A 79 -9.10 16.54 -1.90
CA SER A 79 -10.23 17.28 -2.50
C SER A 79 -10.44 18.68 -1.92
N ARG A 80 -10.03 18.91 -0.66
CA ARG A 80 -10.06 20.26 -0.06
C ARG A 80 -9.02 21.20 -0.67
N LEU A 81 -7.98 20.66 -1.30
CA LEU A 81 -6.91 21.43 -1.96
C LEU A 81 -7.24 21.83 -3.40
N ILE A 82 -8.40 21.42 -3.97
CA ILE A 82 -8.78 21.72 -5.36
C ILE A 82 -8.69 23.23 -5.67
N LYS A 83 -9.18 24.09 -4.76
CA LYS A 83 -9.13 25.55 -4.96
C LYS A 83 -7.71 26.11 -4.99
N VAL A 84 -6.81 25.53 -4.19
CA VAL A 84 -5.39 25.92 -4.16
C VAL A 84 -4.71 25.47 -5.44
N VAL A 85 -4.94 24.21 -5.83
CA VAL A 85 -4.37 23.60 -7.04
C VAL A 85 -4.85 24.31 -8.30
N ASN A 86 -6.11 24.74 -8.38
CA ASN A 86 -6.65 25.51 -9.51
C ASN A 86 -6.06 26.92 -9.64
N ARG A 87 -5.42 27.45 -8.58
CA ARG A 87 -4.77 28.76 -8.58
C ARG A 87 -3.27 28.68 -8.86
N LEU A 88 -2.71 27.48 -9.00
CA LEU A 88 -1.30 27.31 -9.33
C LEU A 88 -1.03 27.84 -10.73
N ASP A 89 0.07 28.55 -10.87
CA ASP A 89 0.60 28.97 -12.16
C ASP A 89 0.92 27.73 -13.02
N PRO A 90 0.30 27.56 -14.21
CA PRO A 90 0.56 26.43 -15.10
C PRO A 90 2.03 26.29 -15.54
N GLU A 91 2.78 27.40 -15.58
CA GLU A 91 4.20 27.40 -15.98
C GLU A 91 5.14 27.02 -14.82
N SER A 92 4.63 27.05 -13.58
CA SER A 92 5.38 26.56 -12.42
C SER A 92 5.54 25.03 -12.47
N LYS A 93 6.61 24.52 -11.84
CA LYS A 93 6.84 23.06 -11.71
C LYS A 93 5.61 22.32 -11.12
N ALA A 94 4.94 22.94 -10.15
CA ALA A 94 3.76 22.38 -9.51
C ALA A 94 2.54 22.39 -10.45
N GLY A 95 2.29 23.49 -11.17
CA GLY A 95 1.20 23.58 -12.14
C GLY A 95 1.37 22.64 -13.34
N ALA A 96 2.61 22.50 -13.85
CA ALA A 96 2.95 21.54 -14.89
C ALA A 96 2.67 20.09 -14.46
N ALA A 97 3.08 19.72 -13.24
CA ALA A 97 2.83 18.39 -12.68
C ALA A 97 1.31 18.10 -12.53
N ILE A 98 0.54 19.05 -12.00
CA ILE A 98 -0.92 18.92 -11.87
C ILE A 98 -1.59 18.77 -13.24
N THR A 99 -1.15 19.55 -14.23
CA THR A 99 -1.67 19.49 -15.60
C THR A 99 -1.39 18.14 -16.25
N TRP A 100 -0.17 17.62 -16.04
CA TRP A 100 0.21 16.28 -16.47
C TRP A 100 -0.67 15.20 -15.84
N VAL A 101 -0.90 15.27 -14.52
CA VAL A 101 -1.78 14.34 -13.81
C VAL A 101 -3.19 14.36 -14.39
N ARG A 102 -3.80 15.55 -14.56
CA ARG A 102 -5.14 15.68 -15.16
C ARG A 102 -5.24 15.05 -16.55
N ARG A 103 -4.19 15.16 -17.36
CA ARG A 103 -4.13 14.61 -18.71
C ARG A 103 -3.98 13.09 -18.71
N ASN A 104 -3.10 12.57 -17.86
CA ASN A 104 -2.76 11.13 -17.84
C ASN A 104 -3.80 10.28 -17.09
N MET A 105 -4.46 10.87 -16.10
CA MET A 105 -5.55 10.24 -15.35
C MET A 105 -6.75 9.83 -16.23
N LYS A 106 -6.99 10.54 -17.34
CA LYS A 106 -8.09 10.17 -18.26
C LYS A 106 -7.85 8.87 -19.04
N ARG A 107 -6.59 8.42 -19.16
CA ARG A 107 -6.24 7.28 -20.05
C ARG A 107 -5.75 6.04 -19.32
N ARG A 108 -5.14 6.17 -18.11
CA ARG A 108 -4.49 5.05 -17.41
C ARG A 108 -4.62 5.06 -15.87
N ALA A 109 -5.55 5.85 -15.33
CA ALA A 109 -5.65 6.05 -13.88
C ALA A 109 -5.73 4.75 -13.06
N GLY A 110 -6.51 3.75 -13.51
CA GLY A 110 -6.73 2.54 -12.71
C GLY A 110 -5.46 1.73 -12.46
N ALA A 111 -4.68 1.47 -13.51
CA ALA A 111 -3.39 0.79 -13.36
C ALA A 111 -2.43 1.61 -12.50
N THR A 112 -2.36 2.93 -12.70
CA THR A 112 -1.50 3.81 -11.89
C THR A 112 -1.88 3.81 -10.42
N ILE A 113 -3.17 3.79 -10.07
CA ILE A 113 -3.65 3.74 -8.68
C ILE A 113 -3.22 2.44 -8.00
N ILE A 114 -3.46 1.29 -8.64
CA ILE A 114 -3.07 -0.02 -8.11
C ILE A 114 -1.56 -0.08 -7.92
N VAL A 115 -0.81 0.42 -8.89
CA VAL A 115 0.66 0.40 -8.87
C VAL A 115 1.25 1.31 -7.81
N ALA A 116 0.74 2.53 -7.68
CA ALA A 116 1.22 3.51 -6.69
C ALA A 116 1.12 2.97 -5.26
N ARG A 117 0.24 2.00 -5.03
CA ARG A 117 0.07 1.32 -3.75
C ARG A 117 1.30 0.55 -3.28
N PHE A 118 2.09 0.01 -4.20
CA PHE A 118 3.27 -0.81 -3.88
C PHE A 118 4.54 0.00 -3.67
N ILE A 119 4.49 1.32 -3.90
CA ILE A 119 5.61 2.22 -3.69
C ILE A 119 5.34 2.98 -2.38
N PRO A 120 6.19 2.79 -1.35
CA PRO A 120 6.09 3.55 -0.11
C PRO A 120 6.04 5.06 -0.41
N TRP A 121 5.24 5.81 0.34
CA TRP A 121 4.94 7.25 0.15
C TRP A 121 4.20 7.62 -1.13
N ALA A 122 4.43 6.93 -2.26
CA ALA A 122 3.77 7.24 -3.51
C ALA A 122 2.26 7.05 -3.41
N ARG A 123 1.79 6.04 -2.68
CA ARG A 123 0.35 5.87 -2.36
C ARG A 123 -0.22 7.13 -1.73
N TRP A 124 0.41 7.62 -0.66
CA TRP A 124 -0.04 8.80 0.07
C TRP A 124 -0.13 10.04 -0.82
N VAL A 125 0.95 10.33 -1.55
CA VAL A 125 1.02 11.47 -2.48
C VAL A 125 0.01 11.31 -3.62
N ALA A 126 -0.06 10.13 -4.25
CA ALA A 126 -0.96 9.87 -5.37
C ALA A 126 -2.42 10.06 -4.96
N THR A 127 -2.83 9.53 -3.81
CA THR A 127 -4.20 9.64 -3.29
C THR A 127 -4.59 11.08 -2.98
N ILE A 128 -3.70 11.86 -2.37
CA ILE A 128 -3.92 13.30 -2.13
C ILE A 128 -3.99 14.06 -3.45
N VAL A 129 -3.06 13.81 -4.38
CA VAL A 129 -3.01 14.48 -5.68
C VAL A 129 -4.29 14.17 -6.48
N LEU A 130 -4.74 12.92 -6.49
CA LEU A 130 -6.00 12.47 -7.09
C LEU A 130 -7.21 13.25 -6.56
N GLY A 131 -7.31 13.39 -5.23
CA GLY A 131 -8.32 14.24 -4.62
C GLY A 131 -8.20 15.69 -5.08
N SER A 132 -6.99 16.24 -5.11
CA SER A 132 -6.71 17.65 -5.43
C SER A 132 -6.99 18.05 -6.88
N VAL A 133 -7.03 17.08 -7.80
CA VAL A 133 -7.41 17.30 -9.20
C VAL A 133 -8.89 17.02 -9.47
N GLY A 134 -9.68 16.66 -8.45
CA GLY A 134 -11.10 16.34 -8.59
C GLY A 134 -11.34 15.06 -9.40
N TYR A 135 -10.51 14.05 -9.21
CA TYR A 135 -10.70 12.76 -9.87
C TYR A 135 -12.03 12.10 -9.45
N ASN A 136 -12.60 11.23 -10.29
CA ASN A 136 -13.85 10.55 -9.97
C ASN A 136 -13.65 9.61 -8.78
N TRP A 137 -14.34 9.89 -7.67
CA TRP A 137 -14.26 9.10 -6.44
C TRP A 137 -14.63 7.63 -6.65
N PHE A 138 -15.67 7.32 -7.43
CA PHE A 138 -16.08 5.92 -7.65
C PHE A 138 -15.01 5.10 -8.38
N ALA A 139 -14.35 5.72 -9.37
CA ALA A 139 -13.25 5.07 -10.07
C ALA A 139 -12.05 4.87 -9.14
N PHE A 140 -11.72 5.89 -8.33
CA PHE A 140 -10.66 5.78 -7.34
C PHE A 140 -10.94 4.64 -6.35
N PHE A 141 -12.11 4.65 -5.72
CA PHE A 141 -12.52 3.64 -4.74
C PHE A 141 -12.43 2.22 -5.33
N PHE A 142 -12.89 2.02 -6.56
CA PHE A 142 -12.84 0.72 -7.21
C PHE A 142 -11.41 0.24 -7.45
N TYR A 143 -10.56 1.05 -8.07
CA TYR A 143 -9.17 0.66 -8.37
C TYR A 143 -8.30 0.58 -7.12
N ASP A 144 -8.50 1.47 -6.16
CA ASP A 144 -7.81 1.42 -4.88
C ASP A 144 -8.18 0.15 -4.13
N THR A 145 -9.48 -0.19 -4.02
CA THR A 145 -9.94 -1.44 -3.38
C THR A 145 -9.27 -2.68 -3.97
N ILE A 146 -9.15 -2.76 -5.31
CA ILE A 146 -8.43 -3.87 -5.96
C ILE A 146 -6.97 -3.90 -5.50
N GLY A 147 -6.29 -2.75 -5.50
CA GLY A 147 -4.93 -2.64 -4.99
C GLY A 147 -4.81 -3.06 -3.52
N VAL A 148 -5.72 -2.60 -2.66
CA VAL A 148 -5.81 -2.93 -1.23
C VAL A 148 -5.89 -4.43 -1.02
N ILE A 149 -6.79 -5.09 -1.75
CA ILE A 149 -6.99 -6.53 -1.65
C ILE A 149 -5.71 -7.25 -2.05
N ILE A 150 -5.13 -6.94 -3.22
CA ILE A 150 -3.90 -7.59 -3.69
C ILE A 150 -2.76 -7.40 -2.69
N TRP A 151 -2.56 -6.18 -2.19
CA TRP A 151 -1.55 -5.87 -1.19
C TRP A 151 -1.76 -6.67 0.10
N ALA A 152 -2.98 -6.70 0.65
CA ALA A 152 -3.27 -7.41 1.90
C ALA A 152 -3.01 -8.93 1.76
N PHE A 153 -3.42 -9.53 0.64
CA PHE A 153 -3.13 -10.92 0.34
C PHE A 153 -1.63 -11.21 0.20
N LEU A 154 -0.90 -10.32 -0.49
CA LEU A 154 0.55 -10.49 -0.65
C LEU A 154 1.29 -10.34 0.68
N SER A 155 0.98 -9.33 1.50
CA SER A 155 1.64 -9.12 2.78
C SER A 155 1.38 -10.28 3.75
N VAL A 156 0.10 -10.62 3.98
CA VAL A 156 -0.23 -11.74 4.86
C VAL A 156 0.30 -13.07 4.30
N GLY A 157 0.20 -13.28 2.99
CA GLY A 157 0.67 -14.50 2.33
C GLY A 157 2.19 -14.68 2.39
N VAL A 158 2.97 -13.61 2.19
CA VAL A 158 4.44 -13.65 2.34
C VAL A 158 4.82 -13.99 3.78
N GLY A 159 4.16 -13.37 4.75
CA GLY A 159 4.31 -13.70 6.17
C GLY A 159 4.01 -15.17 6.46
N TYR A 160 2.86 -15.64 6.00
CA TYR A 160 2.37 -17.00 6.21
C TYR A 160 3.32 -18.05 5.60
N LEU A 161 3.76 -17.84 4.36
CA LEU A 161 4.74 -18.72 3.72
C LEU A 161 6.07 -18.72 4.50
N GLY A 162 6.55 -17.55 4.92
CA GLY A 162 7.75 -17.45 5.77
C GLY A 162 7.62 -18.23 7.08
N GLY A 163 6.50 -18.08 7.79
CA GLY A 163 6.22 -18.82 9.03
C GLY A 163 6.12 -20.33 8.82
N SER A 164 5.57 -20.78 7.69
CA SER A 164 5.44 -22.22 7.36
C SER A 164 6.76 -22.87 6.94
N LEU A 165 7.61 -22.18 6.19
CA LEU A 165 8.85 -22.73 5.61
C LEU A 165 10.04 -22.67 6.57
N PHE A 166 10.00 -21.77 7.55
CA PHE A 166 11.12 -21.49 8.46
C PHE A 166 10.66 -21.48 9.93
N ALA A 167 9.73 -22.35 10.29
CA ALA A 167 9.19 -22.48 11.65
C ALA A 167 10.30 -22.66 12.71
N ASP A 168 11.37 -23.39 12.38
CA ASP A 168 12.51 -23.64 13.27
C ASP A 168 13.53 -22.48 13.30
N TRP A 169 13.43 -21.50 12.38
CA TRP A 169 14.38 -20.38 12.25
C TRP A 169 13.66 -19.03 12.03
N PRO A 170 13.04 -18.45 13.07
CA PRO A 170 12.18 -17.27 12.95
C PRO A 170 12.87 -16.01 12.38
N LEU A 171 14.15 -15.81 12.69
CA LEU A 171 14.95 -14.72 12.13
C LEU A 171 15.19 -14.87 10.63
N LEU A 172 15.37 -16.10 10.16
CA LEU A 172 15.53 -16.44 8.75
C LEU A 172 14.21 -16.26 7.99
N ALA A 173 13.09 -16.65 8.62
CA ALA A 173 11.73 -16.40 8.12
C ALA A 173 11.48 -14.90 7.86
N LEU A 174 11.82 -14.05 8.83
CA LEU A 174 11.69 -12.60 8.74
C LEU A 174 12.56 -12.02 7.62
N ILE A 175 13.84 -12.41 7.57
CA ILE A 175 14.78 -11.92 6.55
C ILE A 175 14.33 -12.35 5.15
N VAL A 176 13.94 -13.61 4.96
CA VAL A 176 13.48 -14.13 3.66
C VAL A 176 12.15 -13.49 3.25
N GLY A 177 11.19 -13.33 4.16
CA GLY A 177 9.92 -12.66 3.89
C GLY A 177 10.09 -11.19 3.49
N VAL A 178 10.91 -10.43 4.24
CA VAL A 178 11.23 -9.03 3.90
C VAL A 178 12.01 -8.95 2.58
N THR A 179 12.96 -9.85 2.33
CA THR A 179 13.77 -9.87 1.10
C THR A 179 12.91 -10.22 -0.11
N LEU A 180 12.08 -11.26 -0.04
CA LEU A 180 11.19 -11.66 -1.13
C LEU A 180 10.10 -10.61 -1.37
N GLY A 181 9.49 -10.05 -0.32
CA GLY A 181 8.54 -8.96 -0.44
C GLY A 181 9.16 -7.74 -1.14
N SER A 182 10.39 -7.37 -0.74
CA SER A 182 11.15 -6.28 -1.37
C SER A 182 11.53 -6.60 -2.82
N LEU A 183 11.91 -7.84 -3.14
CA LEU A 183 12.24 -8.28 -4.49
C LEU A 183 11.02 -8.34 -5.41
N VAL A 184 9.86 -8.76 -4.92
CA VAL A 184 8.61 -8.72 -5.66
C VAL A 184 8.20 -7.27 -5.91
N GLY A 185 8.26 -6.42 -4.89
CA GLY A 185 8.02 -4.98 -5.03
C GLY A 185 8.97 -4.33 -6.05
N PHE A 186 10.28 -4.62 -5.95
CA PHE A 186 11.30 -4.13 -6.88
C PHE A 186 11.15 -4.71 -8.29
N GLY A 187 10.74 -5.97 -8.42
CA GLY A 187 10.46 -6.63 -9.69
C GLY A 187 9.28 -5.98 -10.41
N ILE A 188 8.20 -5.71 -9.68
CA ILE A 188 7.04 -4.96 -10.16
C ILE A 188 7.47 -3.55 -10.61
N GLN A 189 8.28 -2.86 -9.81
CA GLN A 189 8.83 -1.53 -10.12
C GLN A 189 9.70 -1.54 -11.39
N LYS A 190 10.58 -2.53 -11.56
CA LYS A 190 11.50 -2.63 -12.71
C LYS A 190 10.77 -3.03 -13.99
N LEU A 191 9.76 -3.90 -13.88
CA LEU A 191 8.87 -4.26 -14.99
C LEU A 191 8.07 -3.04 -15.46
N GLN A 192 7.66 -2.18 -14.52
CA GLN A 192 6.94 -0.94 -14.80
C GLN A 192 7.80 0.12 -15.45
N VAL A 193 9.01 0.36 -14.96
CA VAL A 193 9.94 1.31 -15.61
C VAL A 193 10.19 0.88 -17.05
N ARG A 194 10.42 -0.41 -17.28
CA ARG A 194 10.60 -0.94 -18.65
C ARG A 194 9.35 -0.84 -19.51
N LEU A 195 8.16 -1.09 -18.97
CA LEU A 195 6.90 -0.98 -19.71
C LEU A 195 6.52 0.48 -20.01
N PHE A 196 6.74 1.40 -19.07
CA PHE A 196 6.52 2.83 -19.27
C PHE A 196 7.54 3.42 -20.24
N GLU A 197 8.83 3.10 -20.11
CA GLU A 197 9.86 3.47 -21.08
C GLU A 197 9.53 2.91 -22.47
N TRP A 198 9.13 1.65 -22.58
CA TRP A 198 8.75 1.06 -23.87
C TRP A 198 7.53 1.75 -24.52
N LEU A 199 6.56 2.18 -23.71
CA LEU A 199 5.37 2.88 -24.17
C LEU A 199 5.63 4.36 -24.48
N ASP A 200 6.55 5.02 -23.80
CA ASP A 200 6.97 6.41 -24.05
C ASP A 200 7.91 6.50 -25.25
N VAL A 201 8.79 5.51 -25.45
CA VAL A 201 9.64 5.37 -26.65
C VAL A 201 8.77 5.14 -27.89
N ARG A 202 7.69 4.36 -27.81
CA ARG A 202 6.72 4.20 -28.91
C ARG A 202 5.87 5.44 -29.20
N ARG A 203 5.79 6.40 -28.26
CA ARG A 203 4.96 7.62 -28.39
C ARG A 203 5.76 8.88 -28.73
N GLY A 204 7.09 8.78 -28.87
CA GLY A 204 7.91 9.90 -29.33
C GLY A 204 7.98 11.07 -28.34
N VAL A 205 7.85 10.81 -27.03
CA VAL A 205 7.96 11.86 -25.98
C VAL A 205 9.41 12.03 -25.49
N SER A 206 10.36 11.25 -26.02
CA SER A 206 11.78 11.51 -25.81
C SER A 206 12.25 12.62 -26.74
N LYS A 207 12.07 13.86 -26.28
CA LYS A 207 13.01 14.99 -26.33
C LYS A 207 12.27 16.25 -25.88
N LEU A 208 12.51 16.63 -24.62
CA LEU A 208 12.83 17.97 -24.14
C LEU A 208 13.09 17.90 -22.63
#